data_AF-A0AAW1UR06-F1
#
_entry.id   AF-A0AAW1UR06-F1
#
_cell.length_a   1.000
_cell.length_b   1.000
_cell.length_c   1.000
_cell.angle_alpha   90.00
_cell.angle_beta   90.00
_cell.angle_gamma   90.00
#
_symmetry.space_group_name_H-M   'P 1'
#
loop_
_entity.id
_entity.type
_entity.pdbx_description
1 polymer ?
#
loop_
_entity_poly.entity_id
_entity_poly.type
_entity_poly.pdbx_seq_one_letter_code
_entity_poly.pdbx_strand_id
1 'polypeptide(L)'
;MFPYQSVKKTNTQKKKFYSDVLLIEPIKEQKSNVTREDIASKIDPFELKLAVDVMKNIKNGGIMIGCYGNKTKEIIFYKVSQELGNKYTVVEASLKNPKIVIRGVEERYMEQQYEHIVRGIIEQNI
;
A
#
# COMPACT_ATOMS: atom_id res chain seq x y z
N MET A 1 -0.32 40.46 24.81
CA MET A 1 -1.61 39.90 24.35
C MET A 1 -1.36 39.33 22.95
N PHE A 2 -1.12 38.03 22.83
CA PHE A 2 -0.81 37.38 21.55
C PHE A 2 -2.10 36.83 20.92
N PRO A 3 -2.37 37.07 19.63
CA PRO A 3 -3.61 36.61 19.01
C PRO A 3 -3.58 35.09 18.81
N TYR A 4 -4.61 34.43 19.34
CA TYR A 4 -4.89 33.01 19.10
C TYR A 4 -5.26 32.81 17.63
N GLN A 5 -4.40 32.17 16.84
CA GLN A 5 -4.76 31.73 15.50
C GLN A 5 -5.57 30.43 15.58
N SER A 6 -6.80 30.48 15.05
CA SER A 6 -7.68 29.32 14.94
C SER A 6 -7.06 28.24 14.05
N VAL A 7 -6.70 27.11 14.66
CA VAL A 7 -6.20 25.92 13.97
C VAL A 7 -7.31 25.38 13.07
N LYS A 8 -7.14 25.51 11.75
CA LYS A 8 -8.02 24.85 10.77
C LYS A 8 -7.89 23.33 10.95
N LYS A 9 -8.96 22.68 11.40
CA LYS A 9 -9.07 21.21 11.42
C LYS A 9 -8.99 20.71 9.98
N THR A 10 -7.81 20.31 9.53
CA THR A 10 -7.64 19.57 8.28
C THR A 10 -8.26 18.20 8.49
N ASN A 11 -9.30 17.91 7.71
CA ASN A 11 -9.95 16.60 7.67
C ASN A 11 -8.98 15.60 7.05
N THR A 12 -8.02 15.15 7.85
CA THR A 12 -6.96 14.23 7.42
C THR A 12 -7.58 12.85 7.44
N GLN A 13 -8.17 12.44 6.31
CA GLN A 13 -8.58 11.04 6.13
C GLN A 13 -7.35 10.18 6.42
N LYS A 14 -7.40 9.39 7.50
CA LYS A 14 -6.35 8.44 7.82
C LYS A 14 -6.21 7.51 6.62
N LYS A 15 -5.12 7.64 5.87
CA LYS A 15 -4.79 6.75 4.76
C LYS A 15 -4.59 5.36 5.39
N LYS A 16 -5.56 4.45 5.23
CA LYS A 16 -5.38 3.04 5.61
C LYS A 16 -4.16 2.53 4.83
N PHE A 17 -3.11 2.19 5.56
CA PHE A 17 -1.95 1.48 5.02
C PHE A 17 -2.31 0.01 5.00
N TYR A 18 -2.35 -0.57 3.81
CA TYR A 18 -2.51 -2.00 3.63
C TYR A 18 -1.10 -2.59 3.57
N SER A 19 -0.76 -3.47 4.52
CA SER A 19 0.53 -4.17 4.56
C SER A 19 0.65 -5.20 3.43
N ASP A 20 -0.46 -5.82 3.07
CA ASP A 20 -0.52 -6.96 2.16
C ASP A 20 -1.26 -6.58 0.88
N VAL A 21 -0.52 -6.02 -0.09
CA VAL A 21 -1.08 -5.51 -1.34
C VAL A 21 -0.50 -6.25 -2.54
N LEU A 22 -1.38 -6.66 -3.45
CA LEU A 22 -1.05 -7.17 -4.77
C LEU A 22 -1.37 -6.14 -5.85
N LEU A 23 -0.51 -6.06 -6.84
CA LEU A 23 -0.70 -5.30 -8.06
C LEU A 23 -0.85 -6.29 -9.22
N ILE A 24 -1.93 -6.15 -9.98
CA ILE A 24 -2.21 -6.95 -11.16
C ILE A 24 -2.28 -5.99 -12.32
N GLU A 25 -1.30 -6.06 -13.22
CA GLU A 25 -1.16 -5.15 -14.34
C GLU A 25 -1.27 -5.94 -15.65
N PRO A 26 -2.12 -5.52 -16.60
CA PRO A 26 -2.19 -6.18 -17.89
C PRO A 26 -0.90 -5.94 -18.69
N ILE A 27 -0.42 -6.96 -19.40
CA ILE A 27 0.78 -6.86 -20.25
C ILE A 27 0.55 -5.83 -21.38
N LYS A 28 -0.70 -5.74 -21.86
CA LYS A 28 -1.15 -4.72 -22.82
C LYS A 28 -2.16 -3.80 -22.15
N GLU A 29 -2.00 -2.50 -22.33
CA GLU A 29 -2.89 -1.51 -21.72
C GLU A 29 -4.36 -1.73 -22.11
N GLN A 30 -5.24 -1.67 -21.12
CA GLN A 30 -6.68 -1.82 -21.30
C GLN A 30 -7.46 -1.03 -20.24
N LYS A 31 -8.79 -1.11 -20.28
CA LYS A 31 -9.63 -0.51 -19.23
C LYS A 31 -9.62 -1.39 -17.98
N SER A 32 -9.48 -0.79 -16.79
CA SER A 32 -9.46 -1.54 -15.52
C SER A 32 -10.72 -2.37 -15.28
N ASN A 33 -11.87 -2.02 -15.86
CA ASN A 33 -13.09 -2.83 -15.74
C ASN A 33 -12.91 -4.22 -16.37
N VAL A 34 -12.22 -4.31 -17.51
CA VAL A 34 -11.92 -5.58 -18.18
C VAL A 34 -11.05 -6.45 -17.28
N THR A 35 -9.99 -5.87 -16.69
CA THR A 35 -9.14 -6.57 -15.72
C THR A 35 -9.94 -7.04 -14.50
N ARG A 36 -10.92 -6.25 -14.05
CA ARG A 36 -11.75 -6.57 -12.88
C ARG A 36 -12.66 -7.75 -13.15
N GLU A 37 -13.31 -7.73 -14.32
CA GLU A 37 -14.19 -8.79 -14.78
C GLU A 37 -13.41 -10.09 -14.99
N ASP A 38 -12.23 -10.03 -15.61
CA ASP A 38 -11.34 -11.18 -15.79
C ASP A 38 -10.96 -11.80 -14.44
N ILE A 39 -10.52 -11.00 -13.47
CA ILE A 39 -10.17 -11.49 -12.13
C ILE A 39 -11.40 -12.09 -11.42
N ALA A 40 -12.55 -11.41 -11.46
CA ALA A 40 -13.78 -11.87 -10.82
C ALA A 40 -14.39 -13.11 -11.49
N SER A 41 -14.09 -13.34 -12.77
CA SER A 41 -14.52 -14.54 -13.49
C SER A 41 -13.67 -15.77 -13.17
N LYS A 42 -12.43 -15.56 -12.74
CA LYS A 42 -11.45 -16.62 -12.45
C LYS A 42 -11.30 -16.93 -10.97
N ILE A 43 -11.66 -15.99 -10.10
CA ILE A 43 -11.68 -16.18 -8.66
C ILE A 43 -13.13 -16.05 -8.20
N ASP A 44 -13.59 -17.02 -7.41
CA ASP A 44 -14.94 -16.98 -6.83
C ASP A 44 -15.16 -15.63 -6.10
N PRO A 45 -16.21 -14.86 -6.46
CA PRO A 45 -16.51 -13.58 -5.83
C PRO A 45 -16.71 -13.66 -4.32
N PHE A 46 -17.14 -14.81 -3.79
CA PHE A 46 -17.30 -15.04 -2.35
C PHE A 46 -15.95 -15.21 -1.68
N GLU A 47 -15.07 -16.03 -2.25
CA GLU A 47 -13.68 -16.14 -1.79
C GLU A 47 -12.98 -14.78 -1.87
N LEU A 48 -13.21 -14.02 -2.94
CA LEU A 48 -12.63 -12.70 -3.15
C LEU A 48 -13.11 -11.69 -2.10
N LYS A 49 -14.40 -11.67 -1.76
CA LYS A 49 -14.95 -10.78 -0.72
C LYS A 49 -14.44 -11.09 0.68
N LEU A 50 -14.22 -12.37 0.99
CA LEU A 50 -13.65 -12.79 2.28
C LEU A 50 -12.15 -12.52 2.35
N ALA A 51 -11.48 -12.52 1.21
CA ALA A 51 -10.03 -12.41 1.10
C ALA A 51 -9.52 -10.95 0.96
N VAL A 52 -10.33 -10.08 0.36
CA VAL A 52 -9.93 -8.74 -0.08
C VAL A 52 -10.57 -7.66 0.79
N ASP A 53 -9.74 -6.81 1.40
CA ASP A 53 -10.16 -5.59 2.12
C ASP A 53 -10.53 -4.48 1.14
N VAL A 54 -9.72 -4.32 0.08
CA VAL A 54 -9.96 -3.28 -0.92
C VAL A 54 -9.50 -3.68 -2.31
N MET A 55 -10.25 -3.27 -3.33
CA MET A 55 -9.83 -3.36 -4.72
C MET A 55 -9.91 -1.99 -5.39
N LYS A 56 -8.78 -1.48 -5.89
CA LYS A 56 -8.66 -0.17 -6.53
C LYS A 56 -8.14 -0.27 -7.94
N ASN A 57 -8.61 0.61 -8.81
CA ASN A 57 -8.07 0.74 -10.15
C ASN A 57 -6.74 1.50 -10.08
N ILE A 58 -5.74 1.04 -10.83
CA ILE A 58 -4.46 1.73 -11.00
C ILE A 58 -4.24 2.05 -12.49
N LYS A 59 -3.11 2.68 -12.81
CA LYS A 59 -2.80 3.10 -14.19
C LYS A 59 -2.74 1.91 -15.15
N ASN A 60 -2.86 2.21 -16.44
CA ASN A 60 -2.71 1.25 -17.54
C ASN A 60 -3.66 0.05 -17.47
N GLY A 61 -4.83 0.21 -16.84
CA GLY A 61 -5.79 -0.89 -16.68
C GLY A 61 -5.51 -1.84 -15.54
N GLY A 62 -4.49 -1.60 -14.72
CA GLY A 62 -4.18 -2.47 -13.59
C GLY A 62 -5.18 -2.36 -12.45
N ILE A 63 -5.08 -3.32 -11.53
CA ILE A 63 -5.86 -3.39 -10.29
C ILE A 63 -4.93 -3.64 -9.10
N MET A 64 -5.15 -2.88 -8.03
CA MET A 64 -4.55 -3.07 -6.72
C MET A 64 -5.53 -3.80 -5.81
N ILE A 65 -5.08 -4.88 -5.19
CA ILE A 65 -5.86 -5.69 -4.24
C ILE A 65 -5.17 -5.62 -2.87
N GLY A 66 -5.84 -5.03 -1.88
CA GLY A 66 -5.44 -5.13 -0.48
C GLY A 66 -6.07 -6.36 0.16
N CYS A 67 -5.26 -7.24 0.74
CA CYS A 67 -5.68 -8.49 1.34
C CYS A 67 -5.75 -8.37 2.86
N TYR A 68 -6.59 -9.17 3.52
CA TYR A 68 -6.69 -9.21 4.99
C TYR A 68 -5.51 -9.93 5.69
N GLY A 69 -4.43 -10.25 4.96
CA GLY A 69 -3.21 -10.82 5.50
C GLY A 69 -2.37 -11.55 4.46
N ASN A 70 -1.14 -11.91 4.86
CA ASN A 70 -0.14 -12.48 3.96
C ASN A 70 -0.55 -13.85 3.37
N LYS A 71 -1.12 -14.77 4.17
CA LYS A 71 -1.58 -16.08 3.66
C LYS A 71 -2.59 -15.95 2.52
N THR A 72 -3.54 -15.03 2.69
CA THR A 72 -4.58 -14.75 1.71
C THR A 72 -4.00 -14.13 0.44
N LYS A 73 -3.04 -13.21 0.62
CA LYS A 73 -2.28 -12.60 -0.46
C LYS A 73 -1.56 -13.68 -1.30
N GLU A 74 -0.85 -14.61 -0.67
CA GLU A 74 -0.15 -15.70 -1.37
C GLU A 74 -1.11 -16.59 -2.17
N ILE A 75 -2.27 -16.93 -1.60
CA ILE A 75 -3.29 -17.72 -2.31
C ILE A 75 -3.80 -16.98 -3.55
N ILE A 76 -4.14 -15.70 -3.42
CA ILE A 76 -4.61 -14.89 -4.57
C ILE A 76 -3.49 -14.74 -5.59
N PHE A 77 -2.26 -14.45 -5.15
CA PHE A 77 -1.10 -14.35 -6.02
C PHE A 77 -0.93 -15.61 -6.86
N TYR A 78 -0.96 -16.78 -6.22
CA TYR A 78 -0.79 -18.05 -6.92
C TYR A 78 -1.95 -18.33 -7.88
N LYS A 79 -3.21 -18.17 -7.46
CA LYS A 79 -4.38 -18.37 -8.32
C LYS A 79 -4.37 -17.45 -9.55
N VAL A 80 -4.13 -16.15 -9.36
CA VAL A 80 -4.07 -15.19 -10.48
C VAL A 80 -2.89 -15.51 -11.38
N SER A 81 -1.71 -15.81 -10.82
CA SER A 81 -0.53 -16.10 -11.65
C SER A 81 -0.71 -17.37 -12.48
N GLN A 82 -1.36 -18.40 -11.94
CA GLN A 82 -1.64 -19.65 -12.67
C GLN A 82 -2.69 -19.46 -13.78
N GLU A 83 -3.81 -18.80 -13.47
CA GLU A 83 -4.92 -18.64 -14.43
C GLU A 83 -4.70 -17.52 -15.45
N LEU A 84 -4.01 -16.45 -15.03
CA LEU A 84 -3.97 -15.17 -15.74
C LEU A 84 -2.54 -14.67 -16.02
N GLY A 85 -1.49 -15.40 -15.62
CA GLY A 85 -0.09 -15.00 -15.79
C GLY A 85 0.35 -14.76 -17.24
N ASN A 86 -0.37 -15.33 -18.21
CA ASN A 86 -0.10 -15.11 -19.64
C ASN A 86 -0.57 -13.73 -20.15
N LYS A 87 -1.50 -13.09 -19.44
CA LYS A 87 -2.12 -11.81 -19.83
C LYS A 87 -1.78 -10.67 -18.87
N TYR A 88 -1.42 -11.01 -17.63
CA TYR A 88 -1.24 -10.07 -16.55
C TYR A 88 0.04 -10.37 -15.78
N THR A 89 0.75 -9.31 -15.43
CA THR A 89 1.86 -9.33 -14.48
C THR A 89 1.29 -9.15 -13.07
N VAL A 90 1.55 -10.12 -12.20
CA VAL A 90 1.17 -10.06 -10.78
C VAL A 90 2.39 -9.74 -9.96
N VAL A 91 2.33 -8.67 -9.16
CA VAL A 91 3.47 -8.17 -8.38
C VAL A 91 3.02 -7.91 -6.95
N GLU A 92 3.83 -8.35 -5.99
CA GLU A 92 3.64 -7.92 -4.61
C GLU A 92 4.08 -6.46 -4.46
N ALA A 93 3.21 -5.63 -3.89
CA ALA A 93 3.56 -4.24 -3.64
C ALA A 93 4.64 -4.18 -2.55
N SER A 94 5.88 -3.97 -2.95
CA SER A 94 6.94 -3.65 -2.01
C SER A 94 6.77 -2.22 -1.53
N LEU A 95 6.90 -2.02 -0.21
CA LEU A 95 7.09 -0.69 0.36
C LEU A 95 8.45 -0.19 -0.12
N LYS A 96 8.46 0.52 -1.25
CA LYS A 96 9.71 0.86 -1.94
C LYS A 96 10.68 1.72 -1.14
N ASN A 97 10.28 2.30 0.00
CA ASN A 97 11.15 2.98 0.98
C ASN A 97 10.35 3.28 2.26
N PRO A 98 10.46 2.50 3.35
CA PRO A 98 9.84 2.88 4.62
C PRO A 98 10.43 4.21 5.11
N LYS A 99 9.57 5.18 5.43
CA LYS A 99 9.98 6.51 5.92
C LYS A 99 9.38 6.78 7.30
N ILE A 100 10.22 7.14 8.25
CA ILE A 100 9.82 7.62 9.57
C ILE A 100 9.91 9.14 9.57
N VAL A 101 8.86 9.81 10.06
CA VAL A 101 8.83 11.27 10.23
C VAL A 101 8.82 11.55 11.73
N ILE A 102 9.90 12.14 12.24
CA ILE A 102 10.03 12.54 13.63
C ILE A 102 9.60 14.01 13.73
N ARG A 103 8.71 14.33 14.69
CA ARG A 103 8.20 15.69 14.92
C ARG A 103 8.53 16.12 16.35
N GLY A 104 8.66 17.43 16.57
CA GLY A 104 8.92 17.99 17.90
C GLY A 104 10.38 17.86 18.35
N VAL A 105 11.32 17.70 17.42
CA VAL A 105 12.75 17.74 17.71
C VAL A 105 13.18 19.19 17.82
N GLU A 106 13.80 19.58 18.94
CA GLU A 106 14.34 20.93 19.09
C GLU A 106 15.48 21.17 18.08
N GLU A 107 15.56 22.39 17.55
CA GLU A 107 16.48 22.77 16.47
C GLU A 107 17.96 22.55 16.83
N ARG A 108 18.32 22.72 18.11
CA ARG A 108 19.67 22.44 18.64
C ARG A 108 20.17 21.02 18.36
N TYR A 109 19.26 20.05 18.25
CA TYR A 109 19.60 18.66 17.96
C TYR A 109 19.72 18.39 16.45
N MET A 110 19.16 19.25 15.60
CA MET A 110 19.33 19.16 14.14
C MET A 110 20.70 19.71 13.69
N GLU A 111 21.21 20.73 14.38
CA GLU A 111 22.49 21.38 14.06
C GLU A 111 23.72 20.52 14.44
N GLN A 112 23.60 19.67 15.46
CA GLN A 112 24.72 18.91 16.06
C GLN A 112 24.95 17.51 15.46
N GLN A 113 24.81 17.35 14.14
CA GLN A 113 24.89 16.05 13.46
C GLN A 113 23.74 15.10 13.84
N TYR A 114 22.68 15.16 13.03
CA TYR A 114 21.51 14.28 13.06
C TYR A 114 21.83 12.78 13.12
N GLU A 115 23.05 12.35 12.78
CA GLU A 115 23.49 10.96 12.83
C GLU A 115 23.34 10.32 14.21
N HIS A 116 23.62 11.04 15.30
CA HIS A 116 23.48 10.48 16.65
C HIS A 116 22.03 10.15 17.02
N ILE A 117 21.07 10.97 16.55
CA ILE A 117 19.64 10.73 16.76
C ILE A 117 19.18 9.53 15.94
N VAL A 118 19.57 9.49 14.66
CA VAL A 118 19.23 8.36 13.77
C VAL A 118 19.80 7.06 14.33
N ARG A 119 21.06 7.07 14.77
CA ARG A 119 21.72 5.92 15.35
C ARG A 119 21.04 5.43 16.63
N GLY A 120 20.71 6.34 17.56
CA GLY A 120 20.00 5.97 18.78
C GLY A 120 18.62 5.34 18.52
N ILE A 121 17.91 5.80 17.49
CA ILE A 121 16.62 5.22 17.10
C ILE A 121 16.80 3.80 16.52
N ILE A 122 17.85 3.59 15.72
CA ILE A 122 18.17 2.27 15.16
C ILE A 122 18.51 1.30 16.30
N GLU A 123 19.39 1.69 17.23
CA GLU A 123 19.85 0.83 18.33
C GLU A 123 18.72 0.44 19.31
N GLN A 124 17.68 1.26 19.48
CA GLN A 124 16.54 0.95 20.37
C GLN A 124 15.52 -0.04 19.79
N ASN A 125 15.54 -0.29 18.48
CA ASN A 125 14.55 -1.11 17.78
C ASN A 125 15.15 -2.39 17.18
N ILE A 126 16.37 -2.75 17.60
CA ILE A 126 17.00 -4.07 17.41
C ILE A 126 16.74 -4.89 18.67
#